data_AF-A0A5P2BGJ0-F1
#
_entry.id   AF-A0A5P2BGJ0-F1
#
_cell.length_a   1.000
_cell.length_b   1.000
_cell.length_c   1.000
_cell.angle_alpha   90.00
_cell.angle_beta   90.00
_cell.angle_gamma   90.00
#
_symmetry.space_group_name_H-M   'P 1'
#
loop_
_entity.id
_entity.type
_entity.pdbx_description
1 polymer ?
#
loop_
_entity_poly.entity_id
_entity_poly.type
_entity_poly.pdbx_seq_one_letter_code
_entity_poly.pdbx_strand_id
1 'polypeptide(L)'
;MPAPSKIVDEAEVEKWFQQKKTYAWMVQEYQRKYNRKTSISMWGNYRRRHRMQRRITRDDNLIPWAVEEKHRFRYEVIMLRLEARVRDGQELADRDAKKLRSWLADLEEKNAVVHYDPETEEGFFLIPREEQDTDIIRQPAEKTTKRRRAD
;
A
#
# COMPACT_ATOMS: atom_id res chain seq x y z
N MET A 1 -12.06 -8.36 31.46
CA MET A 1 -10.83 -7.54 31.57
C MET A 1 -9.97 -7.79 30.34
N PRO A 2 -9.40 -6.78 29.66
CA PRO A 2 -8.46 -7.02 28.57
C PRO A 2 -7.22 -7.75 29.09
N ALA A 3 -6.71 -8.71 28.33
CA ALA A 3 -5.52 -9.47 28.73
C ALA A 3 -4.33 -8.53 28.96
N PRO A 4 -3.51 -8.76 30.00
CA PRO A 4 -2.34 -7.93 30.27
C PRO A 4 -1.42 -7.88 29.04
N SER A 5 -1.05 -6.66 28.64
CA SER A 5 -0.20 -6.43 27.47
C SER A 5 1.14 -7.13 27.67
N LYS A 6 1.58 -7.90 26.67
CA LYS A 6 2.95 -8.47 26.65
C LYS A 6 4.04 -7.43 26.39
N ILE A 7 3.64 -6.17 26.18
CA ILE A 7 4.52 -5.04 25.91
C ILE A 7 4.90 -4.40 27.24
N VAL A 8 6.20 -4.40 27.52
CA VAL A 8 6.81 -3.83 28.72
C VAL A 8 7.05 -2.33 28.56
N ASP A 9 7.42 -1.90 27.35
CA ASP A 9 7.77 -0.52 27.03
C ASP A 9 7.15 -0.13 25.68
N GLU A 10 6.08 0.68 25.72
CA GLU A 10 5.36 1.13 24.53
C GLU A 10 6.10 2.25 23.76
N ALA A 11 6.82 3.12 24.47
CA ALA A 11 7.56 4.22 23.87
C ALA A 11 8.73 3.70 23.03
N GLU A 12 9.43 2.68 23.50
CA GLU A 12 10.47 2.02 22.72
C GLU A 12 9.90 1.34 21.46
N VAL A 13 8.76 0.66 21.60
CA VAL A 13 8.09 0.01 20.48
C VAL A 13 7.68 1.05 19.42
N GLU A 14 7.14 2.20 19.84
CA GLU A 14 6.80 3.30 18.94
C GLU A 14 8.04 3.84 18.20
N LYS A 15 9.16 4.02 18.90
CA LYS A 15 10.44 4.41 18.27
C LYS A 15 10.91 3.39 17.23
N TRP A 16 10.73 2.09 17.47
CA TRP A 16 11.07 1.06 16.47
C TRP A 16 10.16 1.10 15.24
N PHE A 17 8.89 1.44 15.39
CA PHE A 17 7.99 1.67 14.27
C PHE A 17 8.44 2.88 13.42
N GLN A 18 8.82 3.98 14.07
CA GLN A 18 9.38 5.17 13.40
C GLN A 18 10.68 4.83 12.66
N GLN A 19 11.55 4.00 13.25
CA GLN A 19 12.78 3.50 12.63
C GLN A 19 12.55 2.38 11.58
N LYS A 20 11.30 2.05 11.24
CA LYS A 20 10.92 1.03 10.25
C LYS A 20 11.52 -0.36 10.52
N LYS A 21 11.81 -0.71 11.79
CA LYS A 21 12.36 -2.03 12.16
C LYS A 21 11.43 -3.17 11.74
N THR A 22 11.96 -4.31 11.31
CA THR A 22 11.09 -5.45 10.90
C THR A 22 10.43 -6.10 12.10
N TYR A 23 9.25 -6.72 11.92
CA TYR A 23 8.60 -7.46 13.01
C TYR A 23 9.46 -8.64 13.49
N ALA A 24 10.19 -9.30 12.59
CA ALA A 24 11.15 -10.33 12.96
C ALA A 24 12.25 -9.79 13.87
N TRP A 25 12.81 -8.61 13.54
CA TRP A 25 13.79 -7.94 14.39
C TRP A 25 13.17 -7.56 15.75
N MET A 26 11.97 -6.99 15.77
CA MET A 26 11.28 -6.64 17.03
C MET A 26 11.05 -7.87 17.91
N VAL A 27 10.67 -9.02 17.34
CA VAL A 27 10.52 -10.29 18.08
C VAL A 27 11.83 -10.72 18.72
N GLN A 28 12.92 -10.72 17.95
CA GLN A 28 14.25 -11.08 18.45
C GLN A 28 14.72 -10.11 19.54
N GLU A 29 14.54 -8.81 19.32
CA GLU A 29 14.98 -7.79 20.24
C GLU A 29 14.19 -7.80 21.55
N TYR A 30 12.87 -8.03 21.49
CA TYR A 30 12.06 -8.17 22.71
C TYR A 30 12.42 -9.42 23.50
N GLN A 31 12.72 -10.51 22.81
CA GLN A 31 13.19 -11.72 23.46
C GLN A 31 14.56 -11.48 24.11
N ARG A 32 15.48 -10.78 23.44
CA ARG A 32 16.83 -10.48 23.96
C ARG A 32 16.79 -9.54 25.17
N LYS A 33 16.04 -8.45 25.08
CA LYS A 33 16.05 -7.36 26.08
C LYS A 33 15.12 -7.63 27.27
N TYR A 34 13.96 -8.22 27.02
CA TYR A 34 12.92 -8.41 28.04
C TYR A 34 12.64 -9.89 28.37
N ASN A 35 13.32 -10.84 27.71
CA ASN A 35 13.05 -12.27 27.83
C ASN A 35 11.56 -12.63 27.57
N ARG A 36 10.89 -11.85 26.69
CA ARG A 36 9.48 -12.02 26.35
C ARG A 36 9.32 -12.52 24.92
N LYS A 37 8.72 -13.70 24.78
CA LYS A 37 8.32 -14.26 23.47
C LYS A 37 7.11 -13.49 22.93
N THR A 38 7.36 -12.68 21.91
CA THR A 38 6.33 -11.99 21.12
C THR A 38 6.17 -12.66 19.76
N SER A 39 5.14 -12.30 19.01
CA SER A 39 4.88 -12.80 17.66
C SER A 39 4.75 -11.66 16.66
N ILE A 40 4.98 -11.96 15.39
CA ILE A 40 4.75 -11.02 14.27
C ILE A 40 3.29 -10.52 14.27
N SER A 41 2.33 -11.43 14.53
CA SER A 41 0.90 -11.08 14.61
C SER A 41 0.58 -10.11 15.75
N MET A 42 1.26 -10.24 16.89
CA MET A 42 1.11 -9.32 18.02
C MET A 42 1.53 -7.90 17.64
N TRP A 43 2.67 -7.73 16.97
CA TRP A 43 3.15 -6.41 16.51
C TRP A 43 2.25 -5.80 15.44
N GLY A 44 1.71 -6.63 14.52
CA GLY A 44 0.68 -6.20 13.57
C GLY A 44 -0.59 -5.68 14.27
N ASN A 45 -1.08 -6.41 15.27
CA ASN A 45 -2.25 -6.01 16.06
C ASN A 45 -1.99 -4.78 16.94
N TYR A 46 -0.79 -4.64 17.49
CA TYR A 46 -0.39 -3.43 18.22
C TYR A 46 -0.49 -2.21 17.30
N ARG A 47 0.17 -2.25 16.14
CA ARG A 47 0.12 -1.16 15.17
C ARG A 47 -1.31 -0.77 14.79
N ARG A 48 -2.19 -1.76 14.56
CA ARG A 48 -3.61 -1.53 14.23
C ARG A 48 -4.36 -0.84 15.36
N ARG A 49 -4.18 -1.29 16.60
CA ARG A 49 -4.85 -0.71 17.78
C ARG A 49 -4.39 0.71 18.09
N HIS A 50 -3.13 1.01 17.83
CA HIS A 50 -2.54 2.34 18.09
C HIS A 50 -2.67 3.29 16.90
N ARG A 51 -3.52 2.95 15.90
CA ARG A 51 -3.78 3.77 14.69
C ARG A 51 -2.50 4.25 13.98
N MET A 52 -1.41 3.49 14.12
CA MET A 52 -0.15 3.82 13.48
C MET A 52 -0.27 3.63 11.96
N GLN A 53 0.30 4.54 11.18
CA GLN A 53 0.34 4.46 9.71
C GLN A 53 0.68 3.05 9.26
N ARG A 54 0.03 2.50 8.22
CA ARG A 54 0.26 1.14 7.73
C ARG A 54 1.58 1.00 6.98
N ARG A 55 2.06 -0.24 6.82
CA ARG A 55 3.26 -0.54 6.00
C ARG A 55 2.91 -0.74 4.53
N ILE A 56 1.69 -1.22 4.29
CA ILE A 56 1.19 -1.55 2.97
C ILE A 56 -0.05 -0.70 2.81
N THR A 57 0.02 0.27 1.91
CA THR A 57 -1.16 0.98 1.45
C THR A 57 -1.91 0.14 0.45
N ARG A 58 -3.23 0.21 0.54
CA ARG A 58 -4.10 -0.40 -0.44
C ARG A 58 -5.28 0.51 -0.72
N ASP A 59 -5.52 0.76 -2.00
CA ASP A 59 -6.61 1.57 -2.48
C ASP A 59 -7.37 0.79 -3.56
N ASP A 60 -8.54 0.26 -3.20
CA ASP A 60 -9.40 -0.51 -4.10
C ASP A 60 -10.27 0.39 -4.99
N ASN A 61 -10.22 1.71 -4.82
CA ASN A 61 -10.81 2.66 -5.76
C ASN A 61 -9.81 2.99 -6.88
N LEU A 62 -8.51 2.97 -6.57
CA LEU A 62 -7.43 3.23 -7.52
C LEU A 62 -6.91 1.96 -8.21
N ILE A 63 -7.04 0.80 -7.58
CA ILE A 63 -6.69 -0.50 -8.16
C ILE A 63 -7.86 -1.47 -7.93
N PRO A 64 -8.99 -1.29 -8.65
CA PRO A 64 -10.20 -2.08 -8.48
C PRO A 64 -10.09 -3.50 -9.03
N TRP A 65 -9.01 -3.82 -9.75
CA TRP A 65 -8.84 -5.10 -10.44
C TRP A 65 -8.13 -6.16 -9.58
N ALA A 66 -8.50 -7.43 -9.78
CA ALA A 66 -7.68 -8.56 -9.38
C ALA A 66 -6.51 -8.74 -10.35
N VAL A 67 -5.45 -7.93 -10.17
CA VAL A 67 -4.27 -7.96 -11.05
C VAL A 67 -3.60 -9.34 -11.03
N GLU A 68 -3.57 -9.97 -12.20
CA GLU A 68 -2.89 -11.23 -12.45
C GLU A 68 -1.40 -11.16 -12.10
N GLU A 69 -0.84 -12.29 -11.66
CA GLU A 69 0.54 -12.36 -11.20
C GLU A 69 1.54 -11.87 -12.26
N LYS A 70 1.33 -12.26 -13.53
CA LYS A 70 2.11 -11.80 -14.68
C LYS A 70 2.14 -10.28 -14.85
N HIS A 71 1.12 -9.56 -14.37
CA HIS A 71 0.99 -8.10 -14.50
C HIS A 71 1.38 -7.32 -13.22
N ARG A 72 1.67 -7.98 -12.10
CA ARG A 72 1.85 -7.30 -10.79
C ARG A 72 3.04 -6.36 -10.71
N PHE A 73 3.98 -6.46 -11.65
CA PHE A 73 5.19 -5.64 -11.72
C PHE A 73 5.20 -4.70 -12.92
N ARG A 74 4.06 -4.57 -13.64
CA ARG A 74 3.92 -3.59 -14.73
C ARG A 74 4.03 -2.17 -14.18
N TYR A 75 4.52 -1.27 -15.02
CA TYR A 75 4.88 0.08 -14.61
C TYR A 75 3.66 0.85 -14.08
N GLU A 76 2.52 0.70 -14.76
CA GLU A 76 1.25 1.36 -14.46
C GLU A 76 0.75 0.99 -13.07
N VAL A 77 0.70 -0.32 -12.74
CA VAL A 77 0.27 -0.74 -11.39
C VAL A 77 1.26 -0.34 -10.30
N ILE A 78 2.56 -0.23 -10.61
CA ILE A 78 3.53 0.31 -9.66
C ILE A 78 3.24 1.79 -9.41
N MET A 79 2.99 2.59 -10.45
CA MET A 79 2.66 4.00 -10.30
C MET A 79 1.34 4.20 -9.54
N LEU A 80 0.30 3.41 -9.83
CA LEU A 80 -0.96 3.43 -9.08
C LEU A 80 -0.76 3.09 -7.59
N ARG A 81 0.16 2.18 -7.26
CA ARG A 81 0.51 1.88 -5.85
C ARG A 81 1.26 3.03 -5.18
N LEU A 82 2.10 3.75 -5.91
CA LEU A 82 2.78 4.94 -5.38
C LEU A 82 1.77 6.06 -5.15
N GLU A 83 0.85 6.29 -6.09
CA GLU A 83 -0.23 7.25 -5.94
C GLU A 83 -1.14 6.90 -4.75
N ALA A 84 -1.49 5.62 -4.58
CA ALA A 84 -2.23 5.16 -3.41
C ALA A 84 -1.54 5.55 -2.10
N ARG A 85 -0.21 5.38 -2.02
CA ARG A 85 0.59 5.76 -0.83
C ARG A 85 0.52 7.27 -0.58
N VAL A 86 0.62 8.09 -1.62
CA VAL A 86 0.50 9.55 -1.50
C VAL A 86 -0.89 9.93 -0.98
N ARG A 87 -1.96 9.35 -1.54
CA ARG A 87 -3.35 9.56 -1.08
C ARG A 87 -3.59 9.13 0.36
N ASP A 88 -2.83 8.14 0.83
CA ASP A 88 -2.82 7.66 2.22
C ASP A 88 -1.90 8.50 3.14
N GLY A 89 -1.36 9.61 2.65
CA GLY A 89 -0.48 10.52 3.39
C GLY A 89 0.91 9.96 3.70
N GLN A 90 1.35 8.94 2.96
CA GLN A 90 2.70 8.37 3.13
C GLN A 90 3.73 9.11 2.29
N GLU A 91 4.90 9.31 2.89
CA GLU A 91 6.06 9.83 2.18
C GLU A 91 6.65 8.79 1.23
N LEU A 92 6.95 9.24 0.02
CA LEU A 92 7.70 8.46 -0.97
C LEU A 92 9.18 8.85 -0.92
N ALA A 93 10.05 7.91 -1.30
CA ALA A 93 11.44 8.26 -1.58
C ALA A 93 11.51 9.23 -2.78
N ASP A 94 12.47 10.16 -2.78
CA ASP A 94 12.57 11.22 -3.79
C ASP A 94 12.54 10.70 -5.24
N ARG A 95 13.21 9.57 -5.48
CA ARG A 95 13.23 8.92 -6.79
C ARG A 95 11.83 8.47 -7.23
N ASP A 96 11.07 7.86 -6.34
CA ASP A 96 9.72 7.37 -6.62
C ASP A 96 8.74 8.53 -6.75
N ALA A 97 8.88 9.55 -5.90
CA ALA A 97 8.10 10.78 -5.98
C ALA A 97 8.32 11.49 -7.33
N LYS A 98 9.57 11.58 -7.80
CA LYS A 98 9.89 12.17 -9.11
C LYS A 98 9.28 11.38 -10.26
N LYS A 99 9.38 10.05 -10.23
CA LYS A 99 8.77 9.18 -11.25
C LYS A 99 7.26 9.33 -11.29
N LEU A 100 6.61 9.29 -10.12
CA LEU A 100 5.17 9.45 -10.01
C LEU A 100 4.71 10.80 -10.57
N ARG A 101 5.37 11.90 -10.18
CA ARG A 101 5.03 13.24 -10.70
C ARG A 101 5.17 13.33 -12.21
N SER A 102 6.24 12.77 -12.79
CA SER A 102 6.43 12.73 -14.24
C SER A 102 5.31 11.94 -14.91
N TRP A 103 4.99 10.77 -14.39
CA TRP A 103 3.95 9.92 -14.98
C TRP A 103 2.55 10.53 -14.88
N LEU A 104 2.22 11.21 -13.77
CA LEU A 104 0.96 11.94 -13.64
C LEU A 104 0.87 13.10 -14.63
N ALA A 105 1.96 13.85 -14.81
CA ALA A 105 2.03 14.90 -15.82
C ALA A 105 1.85 14.34 -17.24
N ASP A 106 2.45 13.18 -17.55
CA ASP A 106 2.29 12.52 -18.85
C ASP A 106 0.84 12.07 -19.09
N LEU A 107 0.12 11.60 -18.05
CA LEU A 107 -1.30 11.23 -18.15
C LEU A 107 -2.17 12.46 -18.40
N GLU A 108 -1.88 13.57 -17.73
CA GLU A 108 -2.60 14.83 -17.89
C GLU A 108 -2.36 15.42 -19.28
N GLU A 109 -1.11 15.50 -19.74
CA GLU A 109 -0.73 15.99 -21.07
C GLU A 109 -1.42 15.20 -22.18
N LYS A 110 -1.48 13.87 -22.05
CA LYS A 110 -2.12 12.98 -23.03
C LYS A 110 -3.63 12.89 -22.89
N ASN A 111 -4.21 13.54 -21.87
CA ASN A 111 -5.59 13.36 -21.45
C ASN A 111 -5.99 11.87 -21.41
N ALA A 112 -5.20 11.07 -20.70
CA ALA A 112 -5.31 9.62 -20.66
C ALA A 112 -5.63 9.08 -19.26
N VAL A 113 -6.18 7.87 -19.22
CA VAL A 113 -6.42 7.08 -18.01
C VAL A 113 -5.85 5.68 -18.15
N VAL A 114 -5.56 5.05 -17.01
CA VAL A 114 -5.11 3.65 -16.99
C VAL A 114 -6.30 2.70 -17.09
N HIS A 115 -6.24 1.78 -18.04
CA HIS A 115 -7.14 0.65 -18.16
C HIS A 115 -6.39 -0.66 -17.90
N TYR A 116 -7.12 -1.69 -17.43
CA TYR A 116 -6.57 -3.02 -17.20
C TYR A 116 -7.44 -4.08 -17.85
N ASP A 117 -6.81 -4.93 -18.65
CA ASP A 117 -7.37 -6.11 -19.28
C ASP A 117 -6.51 -7.35 -18.95
N PRO A 118 -6.99 -8.29 -18.11
CA PRO A 118 -6.21 -9.46 -17.70
C PRO A 118 -5.92 -10.45 -18.84
N GLU A 119 -6.72 -10.44 -19.91
CA GLU A 119 -6.62 -11.40 -21.03
C GLU A 119 -5.47 -11.05 -21.99
N THR A 120 -4.95 -9.82 -21.92
CA THR A 120 -3.81 -9.36 -22.71
C THR A 120 -2.46 -9.75 -22.08
N GLU A 121 -1.38 -9.71 -22.86
CA GLU A 121 -0.02 -9.96 -22.35
C GLU A 121 0.53 -8.75 -21.58
N GLU A 122 0.17 -7.55 -22.02
CA GLU A 122 0.57 -6.28 -21.43
C GLU A 122 -0.17 -6.05 -20.10
N GLY A 123 -1.46 -6.33 -20.09
CA GLY A 123 -2.34 -6.14 -18.94
C GLY A 123 -2.84 -4.71 -18.80
N PHE A 124 -1.95 -3.74 -18.83
CA PHE A 124 -2.27 -2.32 -18.61
C PHE A 124 -2.10 -1.49 -19.87
N PHE A 125 -3.02 -0.54 -20.06
CA PHE A 125 -3.03 0.36 -21.21
C PHE A 125 -3.31 1.79 -20.76
N LEU A 126 -2.75 2.75 -21.51
CA LEU A 126 -3.17 4.15 -21.44
C LEU A 126 -4.19 4.39 -22.54
N ILE A 127 -5.41 4.72 -22.16
CA ILE A 127 -6.51 5.00 -23.10
C ILE A 127 -6.95 6.45 -22.97
N PRO A 128 -7.53 7.06 -24.02
CA PRO A 128 -8.10 8.40 -23.91
C PRO A 128 -9.13 8.50 -22.78
N ARG A 129 -9.08 9.60 -22.03
CA ARG A 129 -10.05 9.92 -20.99
C ARG A 129 -11.43 10.22 -21.61
N GLU A 130 -12.47 9.69 -20.99
CA GLU A 130 -13.87 9.98 -21.33
C GLU A 130 -14.56 10.75 -20.19
N GLU A 131 -15.75 11.31 -20.43
CA GLU A 131 -16.47 12.15 -19.45
C GLU A 131 -16.79 11.43 -18.14
N GLN A 132 -17.00 10.11 -18.18
CA GLN A 132 -17.26 9.30 -16.99
C GLN A 132 -16.01 9.01 -16.13
N ASP A 133 -14.81 9.30 -16.64
CA ASP A 133 -13.57 9.01 -15.93
C ASP A 133 -13.27 10.08 -14.88
N THR A 134 -13.65 9.81 -13.64
CA THR A 134 -13.50 10.75 -12.51
C THR A 134 -12.12 10.75 -11.85
N ASP A 135 -11.19 9.91 -12.31
CA ASP A 135 -9.85 9.73 -11.71
C ASP A 135 -8.83 9.28 -12.79
N ILE A 136 -7.60 8.91 -12.41
CA ILE A 136 -6.53 8.48 -13.31
C ILE A 136 -6.69 7.05 -13.87
N ILE A 137 -7.81 6.39 -13.59
CA ILE A 137 -8.14 5.06 -14.10
C ILE A 137 -9.51 5.05 -14.76
N ARG A 138 -9.68 4.15 -15.74
CA ARG A 138 -11.00 3.72 -16.21
C ARG A 138 -11.61 2.78 -15.18
N GLN A 139 -12.63 3.22 -14.47
CA GLN A 139 -13.33 2.38 -13.51
C GLN A 139 -13.99 1.20 -14.24
N PRO A 140 -13.76 -0.06 -13.82
CA PRO A 140 -14.50 -1.19 -14.35
C PRO A 140 -15.95 -1.13 -13.85
N ALA A 141 -16.88 -1.72 -14.61
CA ALA A 141 -18.28 -1.83 -14.18
C ALA A 141 -18.41 -2.57 -12.85
N GLU A 142 -17.57 -3.57 -12.62
CA GLU A 142 -17.49 -4.32 -11.37
C GLU A 142 -16.05 -4.42 -10.86
N LYS A 143 -15.86 -4.25 -9.55
CA LYS A 143 -14.57 -4.45 -8.90
C LYS A 143 -14.25 -5.94 -8.85
N THR A 144 -13.15 -6.35 -9.48
CA THR A 144 -12.72 -7.75 -9.46
C THR A 144 -11.73 -8.05 -8.33
N THR A 145 -11.22 -7.02 -7.63
CA THR A 145 -10.28 -7.17 -6.51
C THR A 145 -10.90 -8.00 -5.37
N LYS A 146 -10.38 -9.21 -5.14
CA LYS A 146 -10.96 -10.18 -4.19
C LYS A 146 -10.80 -9.79 -2.72
N ARG A 147 -9.79 -8.99 -2.40
CA ARG A 147 -9.50 -8.58 -1.03
C ARG A 147 -10.15 -7.19 -0.84
N ARG A 148 -10.66 -6.84 0.34
CA ARG A 148 -11.18 -5.49 0.60
C ARG A 148 -10.10 -4.50 1.02
N ARG A 149 -10.36 -3.20 0.89
CA ARG A 149 -9.54 -2.11 1.45
C ARG A 149 -9.31 -2.48 2.91
N ALA A 150 -8.06 -2.39 3.35
CA ALA A 150 -7.81 -2.60 4.77
C ALA A 150 -8.47 -1.42 5.48
N ASP A 151 -9.54 -1.66 6.23
CA ASP A 151 -10.19 -0.66 7.12
C ASP A 151 -9.40 -0.49 8.42
#